data_AF-A0A484Z609-F1
#
_entry.id   AF-A0A484Z609-F1
#
_cell.length_a   1.000
_cell.length_b   1.000
_cell.length_c   1.000
_cell.angle_alpha   90.00
_cell.angle_beta   90.00
_cell.angle_gamma   90.00
#
_symmetry.space_group_name_H-M   'P 1'
#
loop_
_entity.id
_entity.type
_entity.pdbx_description
1 polymer ?
#
loop_
_entity_poly.entity_id
_entity_poly.type
_entity_poly.pdbx_seq_one_letter_code
_entity_poly.pdbx_strand_id
1 'polypeptide(L)' 'MMSTYALIKDGQVMNTVLWDGEGDIFEGYETVKIDGLSVGIGWTYGR' A
#
# COMPACT_ATOMS: atom_id res chain seq x y z
N MET A 1 15.79 0.20 -4.03
CA MET A 1 15.63 -1.08 -3.28
C MET A 1 14.14 -1.32 -3.14
N MET A 2 13.66 -2.52 -3.45
CA MET A 2 12.23 -2.82 -3.37
C MET A 2 11.73 -2.77 -1.91
N SER A 3 10.51 -2.28 -1.72
CA SER A 3 9.78 -2.29 -0.45
C SER A 3 8.36 -2.81 -0.69
N THR A 4 7.66 -3.22 0.37
CA THR A 4 6.25 -3.59 0.27
C THR A 4 5.38 -2.38 0.58
N TYR A 5 4.40 -2.12 -0.29
CA TYR A 5 3.43 -1.04 -0.13
C TYR A 5 2.01 -1.58 -0.06
N ALA A 6 1.19 -1.01 0.81
CA ALA A 6 -0.25 -1.14 0.78
C ALA A 6 -0.83 -0.10 -0.20
N LEU A 7 -1.73 -0.53 -1.07
CA LEU A 7 -2.57 0.35 -1.89
C LEU A 7 -3.90 0.53 -1.18
N ILE A 8 -4.21 1.76 -0.79
CA ILE A 8 -5.38 2.08 0.02
C ILE A 8 -6.37 2.89 -0.80
N LYS A 9 -7.65 2.53 -0.73
CA LYS A 9 -8.75 3.29 -1.30
C LYS A 9 -9.93 3.28 -0.33
N ASP A 10 -10.54 4.45 -0.13
CA ASP A 10 -11.67 4.63 0.78
C ASP A 10 -11.39 4.07 2.20
N GLY A 11 -10.14 4.23 2.67
CA GLY A 11 -9.69 3.75 3.99
C GLY A 11 -9.49 2.25 4.11
N GLN A 12 -9.54 1.49 3.00
CA GLN A 12 -9.32 0.05 2.98
C GLN A 12 -8.09 -0.34 2.15
N VAL A 13 -7.36 -1.34 2.61
CA VAL A 13 -6.25 -1.94 1.86
C VAL A 13 -6.82 -2.79 0.74
N MET A 14 -6.57 -2.37 -0.50
CA MET A 14 -7.05 -3.05 -1.70
C MET A 14 -6.04 -4.06 -2.22
N ASN A 15 -4.74 -3.82 -2.03
CA ASN A 15 -3.67 -4.72 -2.44
C ASN A 15 -2.37 -4.44 -1.68
N THR A 16 -1.44 -5.40 -1.72
CA THR A 16 -0.04 -5.24 -1.30
C THR A 16 0.88 -5.49 -2.49
N VAL A 17 1.80 -4.58 -2.76
CA VAL A 17 2.70 -4.65 -3.93
C VAL A 17 4.16 -4.52 -3.52
N LEU A 18 5.06 -5.14 -4.29
CA LEU A 18 6.49 -4.85 -4.23
C LEU A 18 6.80 -3.75 -5.23
N TRP A 19 7.38 -2.65 -4.75
CA TRP A 19 7.67 -1.47 -5.55
C TRP A 19 8.91 -0.74 -5.01
N ASP A 20 9.62 -0.04 -5.87
CA ASP A 20 10.79 0.77 -5.52
C ASP A 20 10.42 2.15 -4.96
N GLY A 21 9.14 2.54 -5.06
CA GLY A 21 8.64 3.83 -4.58
C GLY A 21 8.83 4.96 -5.59
N GLU A 22 9.27 4.67 -6.83
CA GLU A 22 9.50 5.68 -7.86
C GLU A 22 8.37 5.74 -8.88
N GLY A 23 7.99 6.98 -9.25
CA GLY A 23 6.89 7.27 -10.16
C GLY A 23 5.52 7.34 -9.48
N ASP A 24 4.51 7.72 -10.25
CA ASP A 24 3.10 7.68 -9.81
C ASP A 24 2.35 6.70 -10.70
N ILE A 25 2.42 5.41 -10.34
CA ILE A 25 1.88 4.30 -11.14
C ILE A 25 0.61 3.69 -10.53
N PHE A 26 0.19 4.18 -9.36
CA PHE A 26 -0.99 3.70 -8.63
C PHE A 26 -2.00 4.84 -8.42
N GLU A 27 -2.32 5.54 -9.51
CA GLU A 27 -3.26 6.67 -9.49
C GLU A 27 -4.58 6.29 -8.80
N GLY A 28 -5.06 7.16 -7.91
CA GLY A 28 -6.30 6.96 -7.17
C GLY A 28 -6.18 6.05 -5.94
N TYR A 29 -4.97 5.65 -5.55
CA TYR A 29 -4.68 4.95 -4.29
C TYR A 29 -3.74 5.78 -3.41
N GLU A 30 -3.96 5.75 -2.10
CA GLU A 30 -2.93 6.15 -1.12
C GLU A 30 -1.94 4.99 -0.99
N THR A 31 -0.65 5.27 -1.17
CA THR A 31 0.41 4.27 -1.07
C THR A 31 1.12 4.41 0.26
N VAL A 32 1.13 3.35 1.06
CA VAL A 32 1.78 3.34 2.38
C VAL A 32 2.80 2.22 2.44
N LYS A 33 4.05 2.56 2.76
CA LYS A 33 5.12 1.60 2.94
C LYS A 33 4.88 0.79 4.22
N ILE A 34 4.89 -0.54 4.12
CA ILE A 34 4.49 -1.48 5.20
C ILE A 34 5.55 -2.53 5.50
N ASP A 35 6.83 -2.23 5.25
CA ASP A 35 7.93 -3.16 5.52
C ASP A 35 7.88 -3.71 6.96
N GLY A 36 7.86 -5.03 7.08
CA GLY A 36 7.82 -5.72 8.38
C GLY A 36 6.45 -5.75 9.07
N LEU A 37 5.40 -5.17 8.46
CA LEU A 37 4.03 -5.23 8.95
C LEU A 37 3.27 -6.34 8.23
N SER A 38 2.52 -7.16 8.98
CA SER A 38 1.55 -8.08 8.40
C SER A 38 0.27 -7.30 8.10
N VAL A 39 0.08 -6.92 6.84
CA VAL A 39 -1.11 -6.21 6.34
C VAL A 39 -1.74 -7.06 5.24
N GLY A 40 -3.07 -7.17 5.24
CA GLY A 40 -3.83 -7.95 4.27
C GLY A 40 -4.85 -7.11 3.51
N ILE A 41 -5.29 -7.65 2.38
CA ILE A 41 -6.41 -7.09 1.60
C ILE A 41 -7.67 -7.07 2.48
N GLY A 42 -8.45 -5.99 2.41
CA GLY A 42 -9.68 -5.76 3.18
C GLY A 42 -9.46 -5.19 4.59
N TRP A 43 -8.21 -4.97 5.00
CA TRP A 43 -7.94 -4.35 6.30
C TRP A 43 -8.29 -2.86 6.28
N THR A 44 -8.82 -2.36 7.39
CA THR A 44 -9.06 -0.92 7.57
C THR A 44 -7.75 -0.22 7.90
N TYR A 45 -7.45 0.83 7.15
CA TYR A 45 -6.34 1.74 7.42
C TYR A 45 -6.80 2.83 8.39
N GLY A 46 -6.39 2.71 9.65
CA GLY A 46 -6.52 3.78 10.65
C GLY A 46 -5.28 4.67 10.63
N ARG A 47 -5.48 5.98 10.50
CA ARG A 47 -4.42 6.99 10.65
C ARG A 47 -4.08 7.25 12.11
#